data_AF-A0A9D1T9Q1-F1
#
_entry.id   AF-A0A9D1T9Q1-F1
#
_cell.length_a   1.000
_cell.length_b   1.000
_cell.length_c   1.000
_cell.angle_alpha   90.00
_cell.angle_beta   90.00
_cell.angle_gamma   90.00
#
_symmetry.space_group_name_H-M   'P 1'
#
loop_
_entity.id
_entity.type
_entity.pdbx_description
1 polymer ?
#
loop_
_entity_poly.entity_id
_entity_poly.type
_entity_poly.pdbx_seq_one_letter_code
_entity_poly.pdbx_strand_id
1 'polypeptide(L)'
;MLVYDGTKKDFLRSVEQDTIALEIENKIYEKMRHRTAKNEFRSWENSMEYMYKVLNDREIPQDAWIAIEYNIPQTSKRVDFLISGYDKKRDANVVLIELKQWDELRAVPGRDGLVETYTGNGLRRACLNEREKENSHDRGNH
;
A
#
# COMPACT_ATOMS: atom_id res chain seq x y z
N MET A 1 -12.56 -6.70 7.42
CA MET A 1 -13.21 -6.27 6.17
C MET A 1 -12.17 -6.28 5.07
N LEU A 2 -12.45 -7.01 3.99
CA LEU A 2 -11.68 -6.99 2.75
C LEU A 2 -12.31 -5.90 1.87
N VAL A 3 -11.58 -4.84 1.52
CA VAL A 3 -12.18 -3.76 0.72
C VAL A 3 -12.14 -4.13 -0.75
N TYR A 4 -10.96 -4.38 -1.32
CA TYR A 4 -10.81 -4.86 -2.69
C TYR A 4 -10.14 -6.23 -2.72
N ASP A 5 -10.50 -7.00 -3.73
CA ASP A 5 -9.97 -8.32 -4.01
C ASP A 5 -10.14 -8.64 -5.50
N GLY A 6 -9.17 -9.34 -6.07
CA GLY A 6 -9.15 -9.75 -7.47
C GLY A 6 -7.85 -10.44 -7.83
N THR A 7 -7.75 -10.95 -9.06
CA THR A 7 -6.46 -11.47 -9.55
C THR A 7 -5.50 -10.33 -9.85
N LYS A 8 -4.20 -10.60 -9.90
CA LYS A 8 -3.19 -9.65 -10.39
C LYS A 8 -3.59 -9.11 -11.77
N LYS A 9 -4.09 -9.98 -12.66
CA LYS A 9 -4.55 -9.57 -13.98
C LYS A 9 -5.67 -8.53 -13.91
N ASP A 10 -6.62 -8.71 -13.01
CA ASP A 10 -7.74 -7.77 -12.86
C ASP A 10 -7.26 -6.48 -12.19
N PHE A 11 -6.41 -6.57 -11.17
CA PHE A 11 -5.78 -5.43 -10.53
C PHE A 11 -5.02 -4.55 -11.54
N LEU A 12 -4.13 -5.14 -12.36
CA LEU A 12 -3.36 -4.39 -13.35
C LEU A 12 -4.27 -3.69 -14.35
N ARG A 13 -5.36 -4.34 -14.77
CA ARG A 13 -6.36 -3.76 -15.67
C ARG A 13 -7.10 -2.60 -15.01
N SER A 14 -7.52 -2.73 -13.77
CA SER A 14 -8.19 -1.67 -13.02
C SER A 14 -7.29 -0.45 -12.81
N VAL A 15 -5.97 -0.65 -12.66
CA VAL A 15 -5.02 0.47 -12.62
C VAL A 15 -4.85 1.09 -14.00
N GLU A 16 -4.67 0.30 -15.06
CA GLU A 16 -4.54 0.81 -16.44
C GLU A 16 -5.78 1.58 -16.93
N GLN A 17 -6.95 1.27 -16.40
CA GLN A 17 -8.22 1.91 -16.73
C GLN A 17 -8.57 3.07 -15.80
N ASP A 18 -7.69 3.42 -14.85
CA ASP A 18 -7.91 4.44 -13.82
C ASP A 18 -9.18 4.19 -12.97
N THR A 19 -9.60 2.93 -12.83
CA THR A 19 -10.82 2.55 -12.08
C THR A 19 -10.55 2.05 -10.67
N ILE A 20 -9.32 1.67 -10.35
CA ILE A 20 -8.99 0.99 -9.08
C ILE A 20 -9.44 1.77 -7.83
N ALA A 21 -9.21 3.08 -7.78
CA ALA A 21 -9.59 3.91 -6.63
C ALA A 21 -11.12 4.02 -6.49
N LEU A 22 -11.84 4.10 -7.61
CA LEU A 22 -13.31 4.08 -7.63
C LEU A 22 -13.86 2.72 -7.20
N GLU A 23 -13.23 1.61 -7.61
CA GLU A 23 -13.62 0.27 -7.19
C GLU A 23 -13.46 0.08 -5.67
N ILE A 24 -12.36 0.57 -5.11
CA ILE A 24 -12.11 0.57 -3.66
C ILE A 24 -13.18 1.42 -2.95
N GLU A 25 -13.43 2.65 -3.42
CA GLU A 25 -14.44 3.55 -2.84
C GLU A 25 -15.85 2.94 -2.88
N ASN A 26 -16.24 2.35 -4.01
CA ASN A 26 -17.54 1.70 -4.17
C ASN A 26 -17.69 0.52 -3.21
N LYS A 27 -16.68 -0.35 -3.10
CA LYS A 27 -16.74 -1.48 -2.16
C LYS A 27 -16.78 -1.02 -0.69
N ILE A 28 -16.13 0.09 -0.33
CA ILE A 28 -16.26 0.72 1.00
C ILE A 28 -17.68 1.20 1.24
N TYR A 29 -18.24 1.93 0.27
CA TYR A 29 -19.58 2.48 0.38
C TYR A 29 -20.64 1.38 0.49
N GLU A 30 -20.50 0.29 -0.26
CA GLU A 30 -21.39 -0.87 -0.19
C GLU A 30 -21.36 -1.54 1.20
N LYS A 31 -20.18 -1.70 1.78
CA LYS A 31 -20.00 -2.42 3.05
C LYS A 31 -20.27 -1.57 4.29
N MET A 32 -19.91 -0.28 4.26
CA MET A 32 -19.95 0.59 5.44
C MET A 32 -20.93 1.76 5.32
N ARG A 33 -21.54 1.98 4.13
CA ARG A 33 -22.36 3.17 3.84
C ARG A 33 -21.66 4.49 4.16
N HIS A 34 -20.32 4.48 4.09
CA HIS A 34 -19.46 5.62 4.38
C HIS A 34 -18.88 6.17 3.08
N ARG A 35 -18.78 7.50 2.98
CA ARG A 35 -18.11 8.15 1.85
C ARG A 35 -16.65 8.43 2.23
N THR A 36 -15.75 8.02 1.36
CA THR A 36 -14.32 8.21 1.51
C THR A 36 -13.95 9.70 1.42
N ALA A 37 -12.95 10.12 2.20
CA ALA A 37 -12.40 11.46 2.08
C ALA A 37 -11.51 11.60 0.82
N LYS A 38 -11.47 12.79 0.20
CA LYS A 38 -10.72 13.01 -1.06
C LYS A 38 -9.23 12.66 -0.97
N ASN A 39 -8.63 12.82 0.21
CA ASN A 39 -7.23 12.48 0.45
C ASN A 39 -7.00 10.97 0.47
N GLU A 40 -7.92 10.17 1.02
CA GLU A 40 -7.83 8.71 0.97
C GLU A 40 -7.96 8.21 -0.47
N PHE A 41 -8.91 8.76 -1.24
CA PHE A 41 -9.04 8.43 -2.66
C PHE A 41 -7.73 8.64 -3.43
N ARG A 42 -7.12 9.83 -3.27
CA ARG A 42 -5.81 10.15 -3.88
C ARG A 42 -4.68 9.26 -3.37
N SER A 43 -4.71 8.88 -2.08
CA SER A 43 -3.70 7.97 -1.53
C SER A 43 -3.74 6.60 -2.19
N TRP A 44 -4.93 6.08 -2.51
CA TRP A 44 -5.06 4.82 -3.23
C TRP A 44 -4.62 4.98 -4.68
N GLU A 45 -5.10 5.99 -5.40
CA GLU A 45 -4.69 6.28 -6.79
C GLU A 45 -3.16 6.28 -6.94
N ASN A 46 -2.48 7.12 -6.16
CA ASN A 46 -1.03 7.22 -6.16
C ASN A 46 -0.35 5.89 -5.78
N SER A 47 -0.80 5.21 -4.72
CA SER A 47 -0.14 3.99 -4.24
C SER A 47 -0.32 2.82 -5.20
N MET A 48 -1.49 2.72 -5.85
CA MET A 48 -1.79 1.62 -6.76
C MET A 48 -1.00 1.74 -8.05
N GLU A 49 -0.68 2.95 -8.52
CA GLU A 49 0.27 3.14 -9.63
C GLU A 49 1.67 2.60 -9.31
N TYR A 50 2.17 2.80 -8.08
CA TYR A 50 3.45 2.21 -7.68
C TYR A 50 3.37 0.69 -7.60
N MET A 51 2.27 0.17 -7.04
CA MET A 51 2.05 -1.28 -7.00
C MET A 51 1.90 -1.89 -8.40
N TYR A 52 1.34 -1.16 -9.36
CA TYR A 52 1.33 -1.58 -10.76
C TYR A 52 2.74 -1.76 -11.31
N LYS A 53 3.65 -0.81 -11.06
CA LYS A 53 5.06 -0.92 -11.50
C LYS A 53 5.75 -2.16 -10.93
N VAL A 54 5.51 -2.47 -9.65
CA VAL A 54 6.06 -3.65 -8.97
C VAL A 54 5.42 -4.94 -9.50
N LEU A 55 4.09 -4.95 -9.66
CA LEU A 55 3.35 -6.15 -10.06
C LEU A 55 3.40 -6.43 -11.56
N ASN A 56 3.81 -5.47 -12.39
CA ASN A 56 4.03 -5.66 -13.82
C ASN A 56 5.32 -6.49 -14.12
N ASP A 57 5.77 -7.28 -13.16
CA ASP A 57 6.77 -8.32 -13.35
C ASP A 57 6.12 -9.61 -13.86
N ARG A 58 6.67 -10.23 -14.90
CA ARG A 58 6.16 -11.49 -15.47
C ARG A 58 6.41 -12.70 -14.58
N GLU A 59 7.35 -12.63 -13.64
CA GLU A 59 7.62 -13.71 -12.69
C GLU A 59 6.51 -13.89 -11.65
N ILE A 60 5.73 -12.83 -11.40
CA ILE A 60 4.57 -12.89 -10.51
C ILE A 60 3.37 -13.47 -11.31
N PRO A 61 2.76 -14.59 -10.87
CA PRO A 61 1.66 -15.22 -11.60
C PRO A 61 0.46 -14.29 -11.79
N GLN A 62 -0.16 -14.33 -12.97
CA GLN A 62 -1.32 -13.48 -13.30
C GLN A 62 -2.57 -13.82 -12.48
N ASP A 63 -2.65 -15.06 -12.00
CA ASP A 63 -3.68 -15.59 -11.12
C ASP A 63 -3.36 -15.43 -9.63
N ALA A 64 -2.23 -14.78 -9.28
CA ALA A 64 -1.98 -14.38 -7.91
C ALA A 64 -3.12 -13.48 -7.43
N TRP A 65 -3.57 -13.70 -6.20
CA TRP A 65 -4.66 -12.97 -5.59
C TRP A 65 -4.14 -11.70 -4.94
N ILE A 66 -4.80 -10.59 -5.24
CA ILE A 66 -4.53 -9.27 -4.66
C ILE A 66 -5.66 -8.94 -3.72
N ALA A 67 -5.32 -8.44 -2.53
CA ALA A 67 -6.27 -7.88 -1.58
C ALA A 67 -5.74 -6.53 -1.08
N ILE A 68 -6.62 -5.52 -1.05
CA ILE A 68 -6.27 -4.16 -0.64
C ILE A 68 -7.14 -3.81 0.57
N GLU A 69 -6.54 -3.12 1.55
CA GLU A 69 -7.19 -2.67 2.78
C GLU A 69 -7.84 -3.86 3.53
N TYR A 70 -7.05 -4.92 3.72
CA TYR A 70 -7.49 -6.15 4.38
C TYR A 70 -7.40 -6.04 5.90
N ASN A 71 -8.54 -6.06 6.59
CA ASN A 71 -8.51 -6.15 8.06
C ASN A 71 -8.40 -7.60 8.50
N ILE A 72 -7.41 -7.85 9.37
CA ILE A 72 -7.14 -9.16 9.94
C ILE A 72 -8.26 -9.50 10.93
N PRO A 73 -8.97 -10.63 10.75
CA PRO A 73 -10.04 -11.06 11.65
C PRO A 73 -9.60 -11.09 13.11
N GLN A 74 -10.51 -10.75 14.02
CA GLN A 74 -10.26 -10.74 15.47
C GLN A 74 -9.19 -9.74 15.94
N THR A 75 -8.75 -8.82 15.08
CA THR A 75 -7.82 -7.75 15.46
C THR A 75 -8.27 -6.40 14.88
N SER A 76 -7.73 -5.31 15.41
CA SER A 76 -7.84 -3.97 14.82
C SER A 76 -6.76 -3.69 13.77
N LYS A 77 -5.98 -4.71 13.36
CA LYS A 77 -4.88 -4.54 12.41
C LYS A 77 -5.40 -4.60 10.98
N ARG A 78 -4.82 -3.74 10.13
CA ARG A 78 -5.09 -3.65 8.71
C ARG A 78 -3.79 -3.85 7.95
N VAL A 79 -3.87 -4.59 6.85
CA VAL A 79 -2.81 -4.72 5.86
C VAL A 79 -3.23 -3.88 4.65
N ASP A 80 -2.38 -2.95 4.24
CA ASP A 80 -2.69 -2.08 3.11
C ASP A 80 -2.77 -2.86 1.80
N PHE A 81 -1.82 -3.76 1.55
CA PHE A 81 -1.76 -4.55 0.34
C PHE A 81 -1.26 -5.98 0.60
N LEU A 82 -1.96 -6.98 0.06
CA LEU A 82 -1.66 -8.39 0.24
C LEU A 82 -1.63 -9.07 -1.14
N ILE A 83 -0.60 -9.88 -1.35
CA ILE A 83 -0.46 -10.76 -2.51
C ILE A 83 -0.45 -12.20 -1.99
N SER A 84 -1.27 -13.08 -2.55
CA SER A 84 -1.22 -14.50 -2.25
C SER A 84 -1.25 -15.35 -3.52
N GLY A 85 -0.68 -16.54 -3.45
CA GLY A 85 -0.62 -17.44 -4.59
C GLY A 85 0.17 -18.69 -4.30
N TYR A 86 0.45 -19.45 -5.36
CA TYR A 86 1.23 -20.68 -5.28
C TYR A 86 2.53 -20.52 -6.06
N ASP A 87 3.61 -21.09 -5.54
CA ASP A 87 4.87 -21.15 -6.27
C ASP A 87 4.92 -22.37 -7.22
N LYS A 88 6.08 -22.58 -7.85
CA LYS A 88 6.32 -23.70 -8.78
C LYS A 88 6.19 -25.09 -8.11
N LYS A 89 6.30 -25.18 -6.79
CA LYS A 89 6.14 -26.41 -6.00
C LYS A 89 4.71 -26.60 -5.48
N ARG A 90 3.82 -25.65 -5.76
CA ARG A 90 2.45 -25.57 -5.25
C ARG A 90 2.38 -25.29 -3.74
N ASP A 91 3.43 -24.68 -3.20
CA ASP A 91 3.42 -24.18 -1.84
C ASP A 91 2.67 -22.84 -1.81
N ALA A 92 1.77 -22.69 -0.82
CA ALA A 92 1.00 -21.46 -0.65
C ALA A 92 1.90 -20.37 -0.05
N ASN A 93 1.93 -19.21 -0.70
CA ASN A 93 2.75 -18.07 -0.32
C ASN A 93 1.87 -16.82 -0.15
N VAL A 94 2.24 -15.98 0.82
CA VAL A 94 1.59 -14.69 1.08
C VAL A 94 2.66 -13.62 1.32
N VAL A 95 2.51 -12.48 0.66
CA VAL A 95 3.32 -11.28 0.87
C VAL A 95 2.41 -10.18 1.38
N LEU A 96 2.78 -9.58 2.51
CA LEU A 96 2.11 -8.43 3.11
C LEU A 96 2.95 -7.19 2.86
N ILE A 97 2.33 -6.15 2.33
CA ILE A 97 2.98 -4.89 1.96
C ILE A 97 2.25 -3.77 2.70
N GLU A 98 3.03 -3.03 3.47
CA GLU A 98 2.59 -1.80 4.13
C GLU A 98 3.00 -0.63 3.24
N LEU A 99 2.05 0.26 2.94
CA LEU A 99 2.29 1.39 2.05
C LEU A 99 2.51 2.65 2.88
N LYS A 100 3.62 3.35 2.61
CA LYS A 100 3.94 4.63 3.24
C LYS A 100 3.98 5.71 2.16
N GLN A 101 3.14 6.74 2.32
CA GLN A 101 3.16 7.94 1.48
C GLN A 101 3.83 9.08 2.24
N TRP A 102 5.15 9.19 2.12
CA TRP A 102 5.92 10.28 2.72
C TRP A 102 6.30 11.28 1.62
N ASP A 103 5.80 12.51 1.72
CA ASP A 103 6.11 13.59 0.78
C ASP A 103 7.48 14.24 1.09
N GLU A 104 7.75 14.56 2.36
CA GLU A 104 9.01 15.14 2.83
C GLU A 104 9.45 14.49 4.14
N LEU A 105 10.76 14.23 4.27
CA LEU A 105 11.36 13.66 5.46
C LEU A 105 12.47 14.57 5.96
N ARG A 106 12.41 14.96 7.23
CA ARG A 106 13.48 15.70 7.89
C ARG A 106 14.06 14.84 8.99
N ALA A 107 15.35 14.53 8.90
CA ALA A 107 16.05 13.83 9.97
C ALA A 107 16.02 14.66 11.25
N VAL A 108 15.75 14.01 12.39
CA VAL A 108 15.85 14.67 13.70
C VAL A 108 17.32 14.63 14.15
N PRO A 109 18.00 15.79 14.30
CA PRO A 109 19.40 15.81 14.66
C PRO A 109 19.70 15.04 15.95
N GLY A 110 20.73 14.18 15.92
CA GLY A 110 21.16 13.40 17.07
C GLY A 110 20.27 12.20 17.43
N ARG A 111 19.30 11.83 16.59
CA ARG A 111 18.46 10.63 16.77
C ARG A 111 18.40 9.79 15.50
N ASP A 112 19.20 8.72 15.47
CA ASP A 112 19.21 7.78 14.36
C ASP A 112 17.84 7.09 14.18
N GLY A 113 17.40 6.98 12.93
CA GLY A 113 16.11 6.41 12.57
C GLY A 113 14.89 7.22 12.98
N LEU A 114 15.02 8.47 13.42
CA LEU A 114 13.86 9.32 13.71
C LEU A 114 13.73 10.45 12.69
N VAL A 115 12.57 10.53 12.05
CA VAL A 115 12.24 11.55 11.06
C VAL A 115 11.01 12.34 11.46
N GLU A 116 10.97 13.61 11.05
CA GLU A 116 9.77 14.42 11.03
C GLU A 116 9.21 14.44 9.61
N THR A 117 7.94 14.05 9.46
CA THR A 117 7.21 14.00 8.18
C THR A 117 5.78 14.47 8.37
N TYR A 118 5.17 14.99 7.33
CA TYR A 118 3.74 15.28 7.34
C TYR A 118 2.96 13.96 7.19
N THR A 119 2.20 13.56 8.20
CA THR A 119 1.38 12.34 8.18
C THR A 119 0.20 12.46 9.15
N GLY A 120 -0.96 11.90 8.77
CA GLY A 120 -2.18 12.03 9.55
C GLY A 120 -2.60 13.50 9.77
N ASN A 121 -2.58 14.29 8.69
CA ASN A 121 -2.91 15.73 8.65
C ASN A 121 -2.10 16.62 9.61
N GLY A 122 -0.85 16.27 9.90
CA GLY A 122 0.04 17.10 10.71
C GLY A 122 1.50 16.71 10.59
N LEU A 123 2.39 17.60 11.02
CA LEU A 123 3.81 17.26 11.16
C LEU A 123 4.00 16.35 12.37
N ARG A 124 4.54 15.16 12.16
CA ARG A 124 4.73 14.15 13.22
C ARG A 124 6.10 13.48 13.12
N ARG A 125 6.52 12.88 14.23
CA ARG A 125 7.73 12.05 14.30
C ARG A 125 7.38 10.61 13.98
N ALA A 126 8.16 9.99 13.11
CA ALA A 126 8.05 8.58 12.76
C ALA A 126 9.42 7.90 12.89
N CYS A 127 9.43 6.65 13.31
CA CYS A 127 10.65 5.84 13.35
C CYS A 127 10.80 5.11 12.02
N LEU A 128 11.99 5.22 11.42
CA LEU A 128 12.44 4.44 10.29
C LEU A 128 12.90 3.07 10.76
N ASN A 129 12.56 2.03 9.99
CA ASN A 129 13.24 0.74 10.09
C ASN A 129 14.61 0.78 9.38
N GLU A 130 15.44 -0.25 9.59
CA GLU A 130 16.81 -0.31 9.04
C GLU A 130 16.86 -0.12 7.51
N ARG A 131 15.90 -0.67 6.76
CA ARG A 131 15.83 -0.49 5.29
C ARG A 131 15.37 0.90 4.88
N GLU A 132 14.54 1.54 5.69
CA GLU A 132 14.09 2.92 5.46
C GLU A 132 15.20 3.93 5.79
N LYS A 133 16.08 3.63 6.75
CA LYS A 133 17.26 4.45 7.07
C LYS A 133 18.22 4.57 5.88
N GLU A 134 18.47 3.45 5.19
CA GLU A 134 19.31 3.41 3.98
C GLU A 134 18.74 4.30 2.87
N ASN A 135 17.43 4.20 2.61
CA ASN A 135 16.75 5.02 1.59
C ASN A 135 16.60 6.50 1.96
N SER A 136 16.67 6.85 3.26
CA SER A 136 16.54 8.23 3.74
C SER A 136 17.84 9.04 3.62
N HIS A 137 19.01 8.39 3.66
CA HIS A 137 20.31 9.05 3.48
C HIS A 137 20.48 9.61 2.07
N ASP A 138 19.88 8.97 1.07
CA ASP A 138 20.03 9.35 -0.35
C ASP A 138 19.17 10.57 -0.74
N ARG A 139 18.16 10.93 0.07
CA ARG A 139 17.25 12.06 -0.19
C ARG A 139 17.59 13.34 0.56
N GLY A 140 18.58 13.31 1.46
CA GLY A 140 18.99 14.46 2.28
C GLY A 140 20.01 15.39 1.63
N ASN A 141 20.36 15.15 0.37
CA ASN A 141 21.46 15.81 -0.32
C ASN A 141 21.00 16.54 -1.60
N HIS A 142 19.88 17.27 -1.54
CA HIS A 142 19.48 18.28 -2.54
C HIS A 142 18.83 19.48 -1.85
#